data_AF-A0AAC8ZUI1-F1
#
_entry.id   AF-A0AAC8ZUI1-F1
#
_cell.length_a   1.000
_cell.length_b   1.000
_cell.length_c   1.000
_cell.angle_alpha   90.00
_cell.angle_beta   90.00
_cell.angle_gamma   90.00
#
_symmetry.space_group_name_H-M   'P 1'
#
loop_
_entity.id
_entity.type
_entity.pdbx_description
1 polymer ?
#
loop_
_entity_poly.entity_id
_entity_poly.type
_entity_poly.pdbx_seq_one_letter_code
_entity_poly.pdbx_strand_id
1 'polypeptide(L)'
;MSILLDDEATLCSIEILAEAVEMAFVPGILELRTLRDALQEALRSRSPAAVRLAYSAYSRIDREFRDRISHHALTLATQRRLSAGPMRSDAMPIAPRRVERGIDGPRRA
;
A
#
# COMPACT_ATOMS: atom_id res chain seq x y z
N MET A 1 17.63 5.51 -9.59
CA MET A 1 16.49 4.76 -9.02
C MET A 1 15.31 4.97 -9.97
N SER A 2 15.14 4.07 -10.93
CA SER A 2 14.10 4.18 -11.94
C SER A 2 12.81 3.64 -11.33
N ILE A 3 11.87 4.53 -11.00
CA ILE A 3 10.52 4.15 -10.64
C ILE A 3 9.90 3.59 -11.93
N LEU A 4 9.91 2.27 -12.10
CA LEU A 4 9.21 1.60 -13.19
C LEU A 4 7.71 1.79 -12.93
N LEU A 5 7.12 2.81 -13.56
CA LEU A 5 5.70 3.16 -13.41
C LEU A 5 4.74 2.25 -14.17
N ASP A 6 5.29 1.23 -14.82
CA ASP A 6 4.54 0.10 -15.37
C ASP A 6 4.22 -0.97 -14.30
N ASP A 7 4.76 -0.84 -13.08
CA ASP A 7 4.35 -1.71 -11.98
C ASP A 7 2.93 -1.37 -11.56
N GLU A 8 2.00 -2.27 -11.88
CA GLU A 8 0.58 -2.25 -11.47
C GLU A 8 0.42 -1.95 -9.97
N ALA A 9 1.34 -2.42 -9.14
CA ALA A 9 1.39 -2.14 -7.72
C ALA A 9 1.60 -0.65 -7.39
N THR A 10 2.43 0.05 -8.17
CA THR A 10 2.67 1.48 -8.01
C THR A 10 1.45 2.29 -8.42
N LEU A 11 0.81 1.94 -9.54
CA LEU A 11 -0.43 2.59 -9.99
C LEU A 11 -1.56 2.40 -8.97
N CYS A 12 -1.77 1.17 -8.49
CA CYS A 12 -2.73 0.86 -7.42
C CYS A 12 -2.45 1.68 -6.16
N SER A 13 -1.17 1.85 -5.79
CA SER A 13 -0.79 2.68 -4.63
C SER A 13 -1.13 4.17 -4.84
N ILE A 14 -0.90 4.71 -6.04
CA ILE A 14 -1.24 6.10 -6.38
C ILE A 14 -2.76 6.30 -6.40
N GLU A 15 -3.54 5.32 -6.89
CA GLU A 15 -5.00 5.36 -6.85
C GLU A 15 -5.54 5.39 -5.42
N ILE A 16 -5.03 4.51 -4.55
CA ILE A 16 -5.40 4.48 -3.13
C ILE A 16 -5.09 5.83 -2.47
N LEU A 17 -3.93 6.42 -2.78
CA LEU A 17 -3.56 7.73 -2.25
C LEU A 17 -4.47 8.85 -2.77
N ALA A 18 -4.83 8.84 -4.06
CA ALA A 18 -5.74 9.83 -4.63
C ALA A 18 -7.11 9.77 -3.96
N GLU A 19 -7.65 8.57 -3.77
CA GLU A 19 -8.93 8.34 -3.08
C GLU A 19 -8.87 8.76 -1.60
N ALA A 20 -7.77 8.44 -0.91
CA ALA A 20 -7.57 8.85 0.48
C ALA A 20 -7.49 10.39 0.64
N VAL A 21 -6.90 11.09 -0.33
CA VAL A 21 -6.84 12.55 -0.34
C VAL A 21 -8.24 13.16 -0.52
N GLU A 22 -9.08 12.58 -1.38
CA GLU A 22 -10.47 13.03 -1.55
C GLU A 22 -11.29 12.84 -0.27
N MET A 23 -11.09 11.73 0.43
CA MET A 23 -11.76 11.50 1.74
C MET A 23 -11.30 12.48 2.82
N ALA A 24 -10.03 12.90 2.78
CA ALA A 24 -9.47 13.87 3.71
C ALA A 24 -9.68 15.33 3.26
N PHE A 25 -10.29 15.55 2.09
CA PHE A 25 -10.34 16.86 1.45
C PHE A 25 -11.14 17.86 2.29
N VAL A 26 -10.53 19.02 2.51
CA VAL A 26 -11.18 20.17 3.16
C VAL A 26 -11.27 21.31 2.15
N PRO A 27 -12.48 21.81 1.82
CA PRO A 27 -12.64 22.96 0.95
C PRO A 27 -11.83 24.16 1.45
N GLY A 28 -11.08 24.79 0.55
CA GLY A 28 -10.28 25.99 0.85
C GLY A 28 -8.80 25.74 1.09
N ILE A 29 -8.35 24.48 1.20
CA ILE A 29 -6.91 24.16 1.35
C ILE A 29 -6.29 23.91 -0.02
N LEU A 30 -5.43 24.83 -0.46
CA LEU A 30 -4.82 24.80 -1.79
C LEU A 30 -3.83 23.64 -1.96
N GLU A 31 -3.13 23.28 -0.89
CA GLU A 31 -2.13 22.21 -0.87
C GLU A 31 -2.78 20.85 -1.12
N LEU A 32 -3.95 20.59 -0.52
CA LEU A 32 -4.73 19.36 -0.75
C LEU A 32 -5.24 19.29 -2.19
N ARG A 33 -5.74 20.41 -2.72
CA ARG A 33 -6.14 20.50 -4.13
C ARG A 33 -4.96 20.23 -5.06
N THR A 34 -3.80 20.84 -4.78
CA THR A 34 -2.57 20.68 -5.57
C THR A 34 -2.10 19.24 -5.55
N LEU A 35 -2.13 18.58 -4.39
CA LEU A 35 -1.77 17.17 -4.28
C LEU A 35 -2.72 16.29 -5.09
N ARG A 36 -4.03 16.49 -4.95
CA ARG A 36 -5.02 15.74 -5.72
C ARG A 36 -4.76 15.87 -7.22
N ASP A 37 -4.63 17.10 -7.71
CA ASP A 37 -4.46 17.37 -9.13
C ASP A 37 -3.13 16.74 -9.64
N ALA A 38 -2.07 16.75 -8.82
CA ALA A 38 -0.80 16.09 -9.13
C ALA A 38 -0.89 14.55 -9.13
N LEU A 39 -1.66 13.95 -8.20
CA LEU A 39 -1.90 12.49 -8.18
C LEU A 39 -2.72 12.06 -9.39
N GLN A 40 -3.75 12.82 -9.76
CA GLN A 40 -4.55 12.58 -10.96
C GLN A 40 -3.72 12.71 -12.25
N GLU A 41 -2.80 13.66 -12.30
CA GLU A 41 -1.85 13.78 -13.42
C GLU A 41 -0.86 12.61 -13.46
N ALA A 42 -0.40 12.11 -12.31
CA ALA A 42 0.45 10.93 -12.25
C ALA A 42 -0.26 9.67 -12.76
N LEU A 43 -1.55 9.49 -12.45
CA LEU A 43 -2.36 8.38 -12.96
C LEU A 43 -2.59 8.48 -14.48
N ARG A 44 -2.88 9.68 -14.99
CA ARG A 44 -3.14 9.90 -16.43
C ARG A 44 -1.88 9.78 -17.27
N SER A 45 -0.79 10.43 -16.86
CA SER A 45 0.45 10.49 -17.64
C SER A 45 1.37 9.29 -17.43
N ARG A 46 1.22 8.56 -16.31
CA ARG A 46 2.12 7.48 -15.86
C ARG A 46 3.59 7.89 -15.90
N SER A 47 3.87 9.18 -15.70
CA SER A 47 5.20 9.76 -15.85
C SER A 47 5.96 9.80 -14.52
N PRO A 48 7.25 9.42 -14.48
CA PRO A 48 8.07 9.54 -13.27
C PRO A 48 8.19 10.99 -12.80
N ALA A 49 8.12 11.95 -13.72
CA ALA A 49 8.10 13.36 -13.38
C ALA A 49 6.83 13.73 -12.60
N ALA A 50 5.67 13.25 -13.04
CA ALA A 50 4.40 13.51 -12.37
C ALA A 50 4.35 12.91 -10.97
N VAL A 51 4.90 11.72 -10.77
CA VAL A 51 5.01 11.10 -9.43
C VAL A 51 5.92 11.90 -8.50
N ARG A 52 7.07 12.40 -9.00
CA ARG A 52 7.94 13.28 -8.20
C ARG A 52 7.24 14.60 -7.84
N LEU A 53 6.42 15.14 -8.73
CA LEU A 53 5.61 16.33 -8.45
C LEU A 53 4.56 16.05 -7.38
N ALA A 54 3.85 14.93 -7.46
CA ALA A 54 2.88 14.51 -6.44
C ALA A 54 3.55 14.31 -5.07
N TYR A 55 4.72 13.67 -5.03
CA TYR A 55 5.51 13.54 -3.81
C TYR A 55 5.93 14.90 -3.23
N SER A 56 6.38 15.81 -4.10
CA SER A 56 6.76 17.17 -3.68
C SER A 56 5.56 17.93 -3.11
N ALA A 57 4.38 17.81 -3.72
CA ALA A 57 3.16 18.39 -3.20
C ALA A 57 2.77 17.80 -1.83
N TYR A 58 2.83 16.46 -1.70
CA TYR A 58 2.55 15.77 -0.43
C TYR A 58 3.48 16.22 0.70
N SER A 59 4.77 16.43 0.40
CA SER A 59 5.76 16.83 1.40
C SER A 59 5.48 18.20 2.03
N ARG A 60 4.72 19.07 1.34
CA ARG A 60 4.36 20.42 1.78
C ARG A 60 3.09 20.48 2.63
N ILE A 61 2.31 19.40 2.65
CA ILE A 61 1.07 19.34 3.43
C ILE A 61 1.40 19.28 4.92
N ASP A 62 0.59 19.95 5.73
CA ASP A 62 0.70 19.88 7.19
C ASP A 62 0.60 18.45 7.71
N ARG A 63 1.33 18.21 8.80
CA ARG A 63 1.44 16.88 9.39
C ARG A 63 0.08 16.25 9.71
N GLU A 64 -0.85 17.02 10.27
CA GLU A 64 -2.18 16.52 10.64
C GLU A 64 -2.94 15.94 9.43
N PHE A 65 -2.93 16.64 8.29
CA PHE A 65 -3.57 16.14 7.07
C PHE A 65 -2.83 14.94 6.51
N ARG A 66 -1.50 14.91 6.57
CA ARG A 66 -0.72 13.71 6.15
C ARG A 66 -1.06 12.49 6.99
N ASP A 67 -1.23 12.65 8.30
CA ASP A 67 -1.60 11.55 9.20
C ASP A 67 -3.00 11.02 8.85
N ARG A 68 -3.96 11.91 8.60
CA ARG A 68 -5.33 11.55 8.14
C ARG A 68 -5.33 10.85 6.77
N ILE A 69 -4.61 11.39 5.79
CA ILE A 69 -4.48 10.79 4.45
C ILE A 69 -3.87 9.39 4.56
N SER A 70 -2.81 9.24 5.36
CA SER A 70 -2.15 7.94 5.56
C SER A 70 -3.08 6.92 6.21
N HIS A 71 -3.87 7.35 7.20
CA HIS A 71 -4.88 6.49 7.84
C HIS A 71 -5.94 6.00 6.86
N HIS A 72 -6.49 6.90 6.02
CA HIS A 72 -7.45 6.53 4.99
C HIS A 72 -6.84 5.61 3.92
N ALA A 73 -5.62 5.91 3.45
CA ALA A 73 -4.92 5.09 2.47
C ALA A 73 -4.68 3.66 2.98
N LEU A 74 -4.23 3.50 4.23
CA LEU A 74 -4.04 2.17 4.83
C LEU A 74 -5.36 1.41 5.00
N THR A 75 -6.44 2.11 5.36
CA THR A 75 -7.77 1.51 5.47
C THR A 75 -8.25 1.00 4.11
N LEU A 76 -8.14 1.82 3.06
CA LEU A 76 -8.50 1.45 1.69
C LEU A 76 -7.65 0.30 1.17
N ALA A 77 -6.33 0.33 1.38
CA ALA A 77 -5.44 -0.76 0.99
C ALA A 77 -5.82 -2.09 1.68
N THR A 78 -6.17 -2.02 2.97
CA THR A 78 -6.63 -3.19 3.73
C THR A 78 -7.95 -3.72 3.17
N GLN A 79 -8.92 -2.84 2.87
CA GLN A 79 -10.19 -3.23 2.26
C GLN A 79 -9.99 -3.87 0.89
N ARG A 80 -9.18 -3.25 0.00
CA ARG A 80 -8.87 -3.80 -1.32
C ARG A 80 -8.21 -5.18 -1.23
N ARG A 81 -7.29 -5.37 -0.27
CA ARG A 81 -6.66 -6.68 -0.01
C ARG A 81 -7.68 -7.75 0.42
N LEU A 82 -8.64 -7.39 1.28
CA LEU A 82 -9.68 -8.31 1.72
C LEU A 82 -10.66 -8.65 0.59
N SER A 83 -11.03 -7.66 -0.24
CA SER A 83 -11.94 -7.81 -1.37
C SER A 83 -11.33 -8.59 -2.54
N ALA A 84 -10.02 -8.49 -2.75
CA ALA A 84 -9.29 -9.27 -3.77
C ALA A 84 -9.24 -10.79 -3.45
N GLY A 85 -9.78 -11.20 -2.30
CA GLY A 85 -9.71 -12.58 -1.81
C GLY A 85 -8.29 -12.96 -1.37
N PRO A 86 -8.10 -14.14 -0.74
CA PRO A 86 -6.77 -14.67 -0.57
C PRO A 86 -6.19 -14.87 -1.97
N MET A 87 -5.27 -14.00 -2.39
CA MET A 87 -4.31 -14.37 -3.43
C MET A 87 -3.80 -15.75 -3.03
N ARG A 88 -3.98 -16.74 -3.90
CA ARG A 88 -3.32 -18.02 -3.76
C ARG A 88 -1.83 -17.73 -3.81
N SER A 89 -1.27 -17.44 -2.65
CA SER A 89 0.15 -17.62 -2.42
C SER A 89 0.38 -19.11 -2.58
N ASP A 90 0.78 -19.53 -3.77
CA ASP A 90 1.59 -20.74 -3.98
C ASP A 90 2.97 -20.56 -3.30
N ALA A 91 2.95 -20.14 -2.04
CA ALA A 91 4.06 -20.07 -1.13
C ALA A 91 3.72 -21.03 0.01
N MET A 92 3.98 -22.30 -0.27
CA MET A 92 4.44 -23.34 0.66
C MET A 92 3.88 -23.26 2.11
N PRO A 93 3.07 -24.24 2.55
CA PRO A 93 2.83 -24.38 3.98
C PRO A 93 4.17 -24.76 4.62
N ILE A 94 4.73 -23.86 5.41
CA ILE A 94 5.83 -24.19 6.32
C ILE A 94 5.26 -25.21 7.29
N ALA A 95 5.50 -26.49 7.00
CA ALA A 95 5.15 -27.59 7.88
C ALA A 95 5.76 -27.31 9.26
N PRO A 96 4.99 -27.35 10.36
CA PRO A 96 5.61 -27.36 11.67
C PRO A 96 6.39 -28.67 11.79
N ARG A 97 7.73 -28.56 11.78
CA ARG A 97 8.65 -29.62 12.21
C ARG A 97 8.27 -30.01 13.64
N ARG A 98 7.41 -31.01 13.79
CA ARG A 98 7.17 -31.66 15.08
C ARG A 98 8.26 -32.70 15.27
N VAL A 99 9.28 -32.25 16.00
CA VAL A 99 10.35 -32.98 16.69
C VAL A 99 10.13 -34.50 16.75
N GLU A 100 11.01 -35.25 16.08
CA GLU A 100 11.23 -36.67 16.31
C GLU A 100 11.52 -36.89 17.80
N ARG A 101 10.58 -37.52 18.50
CA ARG A 101 10.82 -38.11 19.82
C ARG A 101 11.31 -39.54 19.61
N GLY A 102 12.58 -39.67 19.29
CA GLY A 102 13.32 -40.91 19.48
C GLY A 102 13.66 -41.05 20.96
N ILE A 103 13.09 -42.05 21.63
CA ILE A 103 13.76 -42.82 22.69
C ILE A 103 13.05 -44.16 22.82
N ASP A 104 13.62 -45.12 22.11
CA ASP A 104 14.01 -46.47 22.54
C ASP A 104 13.33 -47.07 23.80
N GLY A 105 12.78 -48.28 23.64
CA GLY A 105 12.02 -49.00 24.68
C GLY A 105 12.88 -49.78 25.68
N PRO A 106 12.24 -50.63 26.50
CA PRO A 106 12.83 -51.94 26.74
C PRO A 106 11.82 -53.09 26.55
N ARG A 107 12.32 -54.15 25.90
CA ARG A 107 11.64 -55.43 25.69
C ARG A 107 11.37 -56.13 27.03
N ARG A 108 10.21 -56.79 27.09
CA ARG A 108 9.85 -57.81 28.08
C ARG A 108 10.87 -58.95 28.10
N ALA A 109 11.18 -59.45 29.29
CA ALA A 109 11.48 -60.85 29.57
C ALA A 109 10.65 -61.25 30.80
#